data_AF-A0A2V8MNE4-F1
#
_entry.id   AF-A0A2V8MNE4-F1
#
_cell.length_a   1.000
_cell.length_b   1.000
_cell.length_c   1.000
_cell.angle_alpha   90.00
_cell.angle_beta   90.00
_cell.angle_gamma   90.00
#
_symmetry.space_group_name_H-M   'P 1'
#
loop_
_entity.id
_entity.type
_entity.pdbx_description
1 polymer ?
#
loop_
_entity_poly.entity_id
_entity_poly.type
_entity_poly.pdbx_seq_one_letter_code
_entity_poly.pdbx_strand_id
1 'polypeptide(L)'
;MTSRELKLRALRGVARNDNRDGAATFLIRVAESERELELRRSAISSLGRIAGEKSLGALANMMDSDPETEIQKQAVSAIGRRPKDEAIPILIRAARSHPKMAVRQQAIRMLGQTGDERAVAFFRELLGK
;
A
#
# COMPACT_ATOMS: atom_id res chain seq x y z
N MET A 1 5.36 -26.33 11.07
CA MET A 1 4.68 -25.06 10.73
C MET A 1 4.37 -24.34 12.03
N THR A 2 4.86 -23.12 12.20
CA THR A 2 4.62 -22.34 13.44
C THR A 2 3.23 -21.70 13.43
N SER A 3 2.70 -21.34 14.61
CA SER A 3 1.42 -20.59 14.72
C SER A 3 1.45 -19.28 13.92
N ARG A 4 2.61 -18.61 13.90
CA ARG A 4 2.87 -17.40 13.10
C ARG A 4 2.75 -17.64 11.61
N GLU A 5 3.42 -18.68 11.10
CA GLU A 5 3.36 -19.04 9.67
C GLU A 5 1.93 -19.35 9.22
N LEU A 6 1.15 -20.00 10.09
CA LEU A 6 -0.26 -20.27 9.82
C LEU A 6 -1.07 -18.98 9.71
N LYS A 7 -0.89 -18.01 10.62
CA LYS A 7 -1.52 -16.69 10.52
C LYS A 7 -1.16 -15.95 9.24
N LEU A 8 0.12 -15.95 8.85
CA LEU A 8 0.58 -15.32 7.61
C LEU A 8 -0.04 -15.97 6.36
N ARG A 9 -0.16 -17.31 6.34
CA ARG A 9 -0.86 -18.03 5.28
C ARG A 9 -2.35 -17.69 5.26
N ALA A 10 -3.01 -17.60 6.42
CA ALA A 10 -4.41 -17.23 6.52
C ALA A 10 -4.67 -15.82 5.94
N LEU A 11 -3.86 -14.81 6.30
CA LEU A 11 -4.00 -13.45 5.76
C LEU A 11 -3.89 -13.40 4.23
N ARG A 12 -2.94 -14.16 3.65
CA ARG A 12 -2.82 -14.28 2.20
C ARG A 12 -4.01 -15.00 1.57
N GLY A 13 -4.60 -15.97 2.27
CA GLY A 13 -5.81 -16.67 1.85
C GLY A 13 -7.03 -15.76 1.81
N VAL A 14 -7.20 -14.88 2.80
CA VAL A 14 -8.33 -13.95 2.88
C VAL A 14 -8.42 -13.04 1.65
N ALA A 15 -7.29 -12.60 1.09
CA ALA A 15 -7.30 -11.77 -0.13
C ALA A 15 -7.87 -12.45 -1.38
N ARG A 16 -8.02 -13.78 -1.36
CA ARG A 16 -8.60 -14.57 -2.46
C ARG A 16 -10.07 -14.92 -2.23
N ASN A 17 -10.68 -14.42 -1.15
CA ASN A 17 -12.07 -14.71 -0.82
C ASN A 17 -13.02 -13.99 -1.79
N ASP A 18 -14.08 -14.69 -2.21
CA ASP A 18 -15.11 -14.14 -3.11
C ASP A 18 -15.86 -12.95 -2.49
N ASN A 19 -16.03 -12.95 -1.16
CA ASN A 19 -16.52 -11.80 -0.40
C ASN A 19 -15.41 -10.76 -0.22
N ARG A 20 -15.17 -9.97 -1.26
CA ARG A 20 -14.12 -8.93 -1.28
C ARG A 20 -14.31 -7.86 -0.22
N ASP A 21 -15.55 -7.44 0.06
CA ASP A 21 -15.81 -6.40 1.06
C ASP A 21 -15.56 -6.90 2.49
N GLY A 22 -16.01 -8.12 2.80
CA GLY A 22 -15.72 -8.77 4.07
C GLY A 22 -14.23 -9.03 4.26
N ALA A 23 -13.55 -9.50 3.21
CA ALA A 23 -12.11 -9.70 3.20
C ALA A 23 -11.33 -8.40 3.43
N ALA A 24 -11.71 -7.31 2.74
CA ALA A 24 -11.11 -5.99 2.94
C ALA A 24 -11.32 -5.53 4.38
N THR A 25 -12.54 -5.62 4.91
CA THR A 25 -12.88 -5.21 6.28
C THR A 25 -12.03 -5.96 7.32
N PHE A 26 -11.89 -7.28 7.16
CA PHE A 26 -11.05 -8.08 8.06
C PHE A 26 -9.57 -7.68 7.98
N LEU A 27 -9.02 -7.54 6.77
CA LEU A 27 -7.61 -7.20 6.60
C LEU A 27 -7.28 -5.77 7.07
N ILE A 28 -8.20 -4.82 6.91
CA ILE A 28 -8.07 -3.46 7.47
C ILE A 28 -7.93 -3.54 8.99
N ARG A 29 -8.81 -4.28 9.65
CA ARG A 29 -8.74 -4.47 11.11
C ARG A 29 -7.41 -5.08 11.55
N VAL A 30 -6.89 -6.08 10.83
CA VAL A 30 -5.58 -6.68 11.15
C VAL A 30 -4.46 -5.68 10.92
N ALA A 31 -4.49 -4.92 9.82
CA ALA A 31 -3.49 -3.92 9.51
C ALA A 31 -3.45 -2.78 10.56
N GLU A 32 -4.57 -2.42 11.16
CA GLU A 32 -4.67 -1.34 12.15
C GLU A 32 -4.36 -1.79 13.59
N SER A 33 -4.82 -2.98 13.98
CA SER A 33 -4.86 -3.37 15.40
C SER A 33 -3.86 -4.46 15.82
N GLU A 34 -3.26 -5.18 14.87
CA GLU A 34 -2.35 -6.27 15.20
C GLU A 34 -1.02 -5.75 15.76
N ARG A 35 -0.51 -6.38 16.81
CA ARG A 35 0.72 -5.95 17.49
C ARG A 35 1.97 -6.31 16.70
N GLU A 36 1.90 -7.44 16.01
CA GLU A 36 3.04 -7.96 15.27
C GLU A 36 3.18 -7.27 13.90
N LEU A 37 4.25 -6.50 13.71
CA LEU A 37 4.48 -5.74 12.48
C LEU A 37 4.45 -6.60 11.22
N GLU A 38 4.93 -7.85 11.27
CA GLU A 38 4.87 -8.75 10.11
C GLU A 38 3.45 -9.12 9.71
N LEU A 39 2.55 -9.34 10.68
CA LEU A 39 1.14 -9.61 10.40
C LEU A 39 0.46 -8.37 9.81
N ARG A 40 0.74 -7.18 10.35
CA ARG A 40 0.27 -5.90 9.78
C ARG A 40 0.74 -5.75 8.32
N ARG A 41 2.03 -5.94 8.05
CA ARG A 41 2.62 -5.86 6.70
C ARG A 41 2.02 -6.87 5.73
N SER A 42 1.73 -8.08 6.21
CA SER A 42 1.09 -9.13 5.42
C SER A 42 -0.37 -8.77 5.10
N ALA A 43 -1.10 -8.19 6.05
CA ALA A 43 -2.46 -7.69 5.83
C ALA A 43 -2.50 -6.57 4.79
N ILE A 44 -1.59 -5.59 4.87
CA ILE A 44 -1.45 -4.48 3.91
C ILE A 44 -1.08 -5.00 2.51
N SER A 45 -0.15 -5.96 2.43
CA SER A 45 0.20 -6.62 1.17
C SER A 45 -1.00 -7.33 0.54
N SER A 46 -1.86 -7.91 1.39
CA SER A 46 -3.08 -8.61 0.98
C SER A 46 -4.16 -7.63 0.52
N LEU A 47 -4.33 -6.49 1.21
CA LEU A 47 -5.22 -5.39 0.79
C LEU A 47 -4.88 -4.86 -0.60
N GLY A 48 -3.59 -4.70 -0.92
CA GLY A 48 -3.16 -4.27 -2.27
C GLY A 48 -3.61 -5.20 -3.41
N ARG A 49 -3.98 -6.45 -3.10
CA ARG A 49 -4.53 -7.41 -4.07
C ARG A 49 -6.05 -7.36 -4.17
N ILE A 50 -6.74 -6.78 -3.19
CA ILE A 50 -8.20 -6.63 -3.20
C ILE A 50 -8.55 -5.33 -3.92
N ALA A 51 -9.38 -5.43 -4.95
CA ALA A 51 -9.92 -4.28 -5.66
C ALA A 51 -11.08 -3.62 -4.92
N GLY A 52 -11.17 -2.30 -5.01
CA GLY A 52 -12.27 -1.49 -4.50
C GLY A 52 -11.82 -0.32 -3.63
N GLU A 53 -12.64 0.72 -3.62
CA GLU A 53 -12.41 2.00 -2.92
C GLU A 53 -12.13 1.82 -1.43
N LYS A 54 -12.79 0.87 -0.75
CA LYS A 54 -12.56 0.60 0.67
C LYS A 54 -11.10 0.22 0.94
N SER A 55 -10.55 -0.69 0.13
CA SER A 55 -9.16 -1.13 0.26
C SER A 55 -8.20 0.02 -0.06
N LEU A 56 -8.47 0.75 -1.14
CA LEU A 56 -7.63 1.87 -1.58
C LEU A 56 -7.58 2.99 -0.54
N GLY A 57 -8.74 3.38 0.01
CA GLY A 57 -8.87 4.40 1.05
C GLY A 57 -8.15 4.01 2.33
N ALA A 58 -8.26 2.75 2.76
CA ALA A 58 -7.52 2.27 3.92
C ALA A 58 -6.00 2.29 3.70
N LEU A 59 -5.53 1.89 2.52
CA LEU A 59 -4.10 1.98 2.17
C LEU A 59 -3.61 3.43 2.14
N ALA A 60 -4.41 4.37 1.61
CA ALA A 60 -4.06 5.79 1.61
C ALA A 60 -3.96 6.34 3.04
N ASN A 61 -4.92 6.00 3.92
CA ASN A 61 -4.88 6.40 5.33
C ASN A 61 -3.65 5.85 6.06
N MET A 62 -3.30 4.57 5.85
CA MET A 62 -2.09 3.98 6.43
C MET A 62 -0.81 4.63 5.90
N MET A 63 -0.77 4.98 4.61
CA MET A 63 0.35 5.72 4.04
C MET A 63 0.52 7.08 4.73
N ASP A 64 -0.57 7.83 4.90
CA ASP A 64 -0.51 9.21 5.38
C ASP A 64 -0.31 9.30 6.92
N SER A 65 -0.90 8.38 7.69
CA SER A 65 -1.10 8.56 9.14
C SER A 65 -0.58 7.44 10.04
N ASP A 66 -0.08 6.31 9.52
CA ASP A 66 0.40 5.24 10.41
C ASP A 66 1.62 5.70 11.24
N PRO A 67 1.69 5.40 12.55
CA PRO A 67 2.85 5.78 13.36
C PRO A 67 4.14 5.13 12.85
N GLU A 68 4.07 3.91 12.33
CA GLU A 68 5.23 3.16 11.87
C GLU A 68 5.56 3.50 10.41
N THR A 69 6.75 4.06 10.19
CA THR A 69 7.20 4.47 8.85
C THR A 69 7.33 3.27 7.91
N GLU A 70 7.68 2.09 8.43
CA GLU A 70 7.71 0.86 7.62
C GLU A 70 6.32 0.40 7.15
N ILE A 71 5.27 0.73 7.90
CA ILE A 71 3.88 0.48 7.51
C ILE A 71 3.45 1.47 6.44
N GLN A 72 3.78 2.76 6.59
CA GLN A 72 3.53 3.76 5.56
C GLN A 72 4.16 3.37 4.22
N LYS A 73 5.43 2.96 4.22
CA LYS A 73 6.14 2.45 3.03
C LYS A 73 5.51 1.19 2.42
N GLN A 74 5.01 0.30 3.27
CA GLN A 74 4.32 -0.91 2.81
C GLN A 74 2.99 -0.56 2.15
N ALA A 75 2.26 0.43 2.67
CA ALA A 75 1.04 0.94 2.08
C ALA A 75 1.29 1.56 0.71
N VAL A 76 2.35 2.39 0.54
CA VAL A 76 2.80 2.88 -0.78
C VAL A 76 3.04 1.73 -1.75
N SER A 77 3.73 0.67 -1.30
CA SER A 77 4.02 -0.50 -2.14
C SER A 77 2.75 -1.26 -2.53
N ALA A 78 1.76 -1.32 -1.64
CA ALA A 78 0.46 -1.94 -1.92
C ALA A 78 -0.37 -1.10 -2.91
N ILE A 79 -0.37 0.23 -2.75
CA ILE A 79 -1.00 1.18 -3.69
C ILE A 79 -0.38 1.02 -5.08
N GLY A 80 0.95 0.94 -5.18
CA GLY A 80 1.61 0.78 -6.49
C GLY A 80 1.36 -0.55 -7.21
N ARG A 81 0.68 -1.52 -6.57
CA ARG A 81 0.21 -2.76 -7.22
C ARG A 81 -1.24 -2.65 -7.72
N ARG A 82 -1.93 -1.55 -7.43
CA ARG A 82 -3.28 -1.26 -7.91
C ARG A 82 -3.26 -0.91 -9.41
N PRO A 83 -4.42 -0.93 -10.10
CA PRO A 83 -4.54 -0.38 -11.44
C PRO A 83 -3.92 1.02 -11.52
N LYS A 84 -3.24 1.31 -12.63
CA LYS A 84 -2.43 2.53 -12.77
C LYS A 84 -3.24 3.81 -12.54
N ASP A 85 -4.50 3.84 -12.98
CA ASP A 85 -5.36 5.02 -12.83
C ASP A 85 -5.74 5.33 -11.38
N GLU A 86 -5.75 4.31 -10.51
CA GLU A 86 -5.90 4.51 -9.07
C GLU A 86 -4.55 4.85 -8.42
N ALA A 87 -3.49 4.11 -8.79
CA ALA A 87 -2.20 4.16 -8.11
C ALA A 87 -1.42 5.45 -8.38
N ILE A 88 -1.32 5.83 -9.65
CA ILE A 88 -0.37 6.87 -10.11
C ILE A 88 -0.66 8.23 -9.48
N PRO A 89 -1.92 8.74 -9.44
CA PRO A 89 -2.21 10.02 -8.79
C PRO A 89 -1.82 10.04 -7.31
N ILE A 90 -2.08 8.95 -6.58
CA ILE A 90 -1.77 8.82 -5.15
C ILE A 90 -0.25 8.76 -4.94
N LEU A 91 0.48 8.00 -5.76
CA LEU A 91 1.93 7.91 -5.67
C LEU A 91 2.62 9.24 -6.00
N ILE A 92 2.13 9.99 -7.00
CA ILE A 92 2.65 11.34 -7.31
C ILE A 92 2.42 12.27 -6.12
N ARG A 93 1.22 12.28 -5.51
CA ARG A 93 0.94 13.05 -4.30
C ARG A 93 1.94 12.71 -3.19
N ALA A 94 2.11 11.43 -2.90
CA ALA A 94 3.03 10.97 -1.86
C ALA A 94 4.49 11.37 -2.16
N ALA A 95 4.94 11.27 -3.41
CA ALA A 95 6.28 11.69 -3.81
C ALA A 95 6.49 13.22 -3.68
N ARG A 96 5.46 14.02 -3.89
CA ARG A 96 5.53 15.49 -3.78
C ARG A 96 5.54 15.97 -2.33
N SER A 97 4.53 15.57 -1.55
CA SER A 97 4.16 16.30 -0.34
C SER A 97 4.14 15.45 0.93
N HIS A 98 4.42 14.15 0.87
CA HIS A 98 4.43 13.36 2.10
C HIS A 98 5.53 13.87 3.07
N PRO A 99 5.21 14.11 4.36
CA PRO A 99 6.14 14.76 5.28
C PRO A 99 7.41 13.95 5.54
N LYS A 100 7.31 12.60 5.53
CA LYS A 100 8.46 11.71 5.72
C LYS A 100 9.19 11.44 4.40
N MET A 101 10.48 11.77 4.34
CA MET A 101 11.33 11.52 3.16
C MET A 101 11.38 10.05 2.73
N ALA A 102 11.40 9.10 3.69
CA ALA A 102 11.42 7.68 3.38
C ALA A 102 10.19 7.20 2.59
N VAL A 103 9.02 7.81 2.84
CA VAL A 103 7.79 7.51 2.10
C VAL A 103 7.82 8.14 0.71
N ARG A 104 8.33 9.38 0.58
CA ARG A 104 8.54 10.02 -0.72
C ARG A 104 9.45 9.19 -1.62
N GLN A 105 10.58 8.72 -1.09
CA GLN A 105 11.53 7.85 -1.80
C GLN A 105 10.87 6.54 -2.24
N GLN A 106 10.07 5.93 -1.36
CA GLN A 106 9.32 4.72 -1.68
C GLN A 106 8.27 4.97 -2.78
N ALA A 107 7.60 6.12 -2.78
CA ALA A 107 6.66 6.50 -3.84
C ALA A 107 7.36 6.73 -5.18
N ILE A 108 8.48 7.45 -5.19
CA ILE A 108 9.35 7.62 -6.38
C ILE A 108 9.78 6.27 -6.93
N ARG A 109 10.21 5.34 -6.06
CA ARG A 109 10.58 3.98 -6.47
C ARG A 109 9.41 3.24 -7.13
N MET A 110 8.20 3.33 -6.58
CA MET A 110 7.02 2.70 -7.18
C MET A 110 6.67 3.34 -8.53
N LEU A 111 6.70 4.68 -8.63
CA LEU A 111 6.46 5.41 -9.86
C LEU A 111 7.42 4.96 -10.98
N GLY A 112 8.71 4.80 -10.66
CA GLY A 112 9.73 4.32 -11.61
C GLY A 112 9.50 2.90 -12.12
N GLN A 113 8.74 2.09 -11.39
CA GLN A 113 8.42 0.71 -11.76
C GLN A 113 7.14 0.60 -12.62
N THR A 114 6.40 1.68 -12.84
CA THR A 114 5.09 1.62 -13.49
C THR A 114 5.14 1.67 -15.01
N GLY A 115 6.18 2.28 -15.59
CA GLY A 115 6.25 2.61 -17.03
C GLY A 115 5.11 3.53 -17.50
N ASP A 116 4.45 4.24 -16.58
CA ASP A 116 3.34 5.16 -16.91
C ASP A 116 3.87 6.54 -17.31
N GLU A 117 3.33 7.13 -18.38
CA GLU A 117 3.79 8.43 -18.88
C GLU A 117 3.60 9.56 -17.86
N ARG A 118 2.58 9.47 -17.00
CA ARG A 118 2.37 10.45 -15.92
C ARG A 118 3.53 10.41 -14.91
N ALA A 119 4.09 9.23 -14.64
CA ALA A 119 5.26 9.09 -13.80
C ALA A 119 6.51 9.69 -14.47
N VAL A 120 6.68 9.49 -15.78
CA VAL A 120 7.77 10.12 -16.55
C VAL A 120 7.65 11.64 -16.56
N ALA A 121 6.45 12.18 -16.77
CA ALA A 121 6.18 13.61 -16.71
C ALA A 121 6.52 14.19 -15.32
N PHE A 122 6.10 13.50 -14.26
CA PHE A 122 6.48 13.85 -12.89
C PHE A 122 7.99 13.87 -12.67
N PHE A 123 8.73 12.87 -13.17
CA PHE A 123 10.19 12.85 -13.03
C PHE A 123 10.89 13.95 -13.83
N ARG A 124 10.37 14.30 -15.02
CA ARG A 124 10.90 15.44 -15.80
C ARG A 124 10.73 16.75 -15.04
N GLU A 125 9.57 16.97 -14.42
CA GLU A 125 9.34 18.14 -13.56
C GLU A 125 10.20 18.13 -12.30
N LEU A 126 10.44 16.96 -11.68
CA LEU A 126 11.21 16.86 -10.46
C LEU A 126 12.72 17.07 -10.68
N LEU A 127 13.25 16.62 -11.82
CA LEU A 127 14.67 16.69 -12.17
C LEU A 127 15.01 17.95 -12.98
N GLY A 128 14.04 18.48 -13.70
CA GLY A 128 14.09 19.83 -14.25
C GLY A 128 13.85 20.84 -13.13
N LYS A 129 14.42 22.04 -13.28
CA LYS A 129 13.65 23.20 -12.86
C LYS A 129 12.43 23.31 -13.78
#